data_AF-A0A7K4HK88-F1
#
_entry.id   AF-A0A7K4HK88-F1
#
_cell.length_a   1.000
_cell.length_b   1.000
_cell.length_c   1.000
_cell.angle_alpha   90.00
_cell.angle_beta   90.00
_cell.angle_gamma   90.00
#
_symmetry.space_group_name_H-M   'P 1'
#
loop_
_entity.id
_entity.type
_entity.pdbx_description
1 polymer ?
#
loop_
_entity_poly.entity_id
_entity_poly.type
_entity_poly.pdbx_seq_one_letter_code
_entity_poly.pdbx_strand_id
1 'polypeptide(L)'
;MLEANRHPNIEILSNSEVVQVDGYIGNFRAKVKRNSRFVSETKCTGCGACTEVCPIFIPNYFDEGLSARKCIDIAFAQAVPAIYDINRETCVECFACVESCEEDAIDFSIQDEYVDIEIGTIIVATGWDIYQGPDYGYGTYENVINQIQLERILAPNGPTYGHLKRPSDGKRPSKIFFIYCVGSRDVKKNAWCSVICCNLSLKNSKLIKSEYPDSDIMVTYIDMRCAGKDYEEYYRRSREAGIVFAKGLVGDIQEDPLTKN
;
A
#
# COMPACT_ATOMS: atom_id res chain seq x y z
N MET A 1 -7.27 12.94 6.29
CA MET A 1 -7.15 13.59 4.96
C MET A 1 -8.35 14.47 4.63
N LEU A 2 -9.60 14.01 4.76
CA LEU A 2 -10.77 14.83 4.46
C LEU A 2 -10.79 16.18 5.21
N GLU A 3 -10.47 16.17 6.51
CA GLU A 3 -10.40 17.40 7.32
C GLU A 3 -9.32 18.35 6.81
N ALA A 4 -8.11 17.84 6.53
CA ALA A 4 -7.01 18.63 5.99
C ALA A 4 -7.39 19.27 4.64
N ASN A 5 -8.07 18.53 3.77
CA ASN A 5 -8.52 19.03 2.45
C ASN A 5 -9.59 20.12 2.53
N ARG A 6 -10.25 20.28 3.68
CA ARG A 6 -11.29 21.30 3.90
C ARG A 6 -10.80 22.44 4.80
N HIS A 7 -9.56 22.38 5.26
CA HIS A 7 -9.06 23.32 6.24
C HIS A 7 -8.63 24.63 5.56
N PRO A 8 -9.10 25.81 6.02
CA PRO A 8 -8.88 27.08 5.33
C PRO A 8 -7.41 27.51 5.26
N ASN A 9 -6.57 27.01 6.16
CA ASN A 9 -5.13 27.31 6.22
C ASN A 9 -4.24 26.16 5.72
N ILE A 10 -4.81 25.15 5.05
CA ILE A 10 -4.04 24.04 4.48
C ILE A 10 -4.39 23.94 3.00
N GLU A 11 -3.38 24.11 2.16
CA GLU A 11 -3.48 23.82 0.73
C GLU A 11 -2.88 22.44 0.45
N ILE A 12 -3.65 21.57 -0.21
CA ILE A 12 -3.18 20.24 -0.61
C ILE A 12 -2.83 20.25 -2.09
N LEU A 13 -1.54 20.14 -2.38
CA LEU A 13 -1.04 19.90 -3.73
C LEU A 13 -0.85 18.40 -3.94
N SER A 14 -1.94 17.70 -4.28
CA SER A 14 -1.89 16.26 -4.59
C SER A 14 -1.23 16.01 -5.95
N ASN A 15 -0.72 14.80 -6.18
CA ASN A 15 0.01 14.45 -7.42
C ASN A 15 1.13 15.46 -7.76
N SER A 16 1.82 15.95 -6.73
CA SER A 16 2.81 17.02 -6.86
C SER A 16 4.08 16.66 -6.09
N GLU A 17 5.22 17.16 -6.57
CA GLU A 17 6.54 16.87 -6.02
C GLU A 17 7.34 18.16 -5.84
N VAL A 18 8.05 18.29 -4.72
CA VAL A 18 9.01 19.37 -4.52
C VAL A 18 10.26 19.05 -5.34
N VAL A 19 10.56 19.86 -6.35
CA VAL A 19 11.69 19.63 -7.26
C VAL A 19 12.93 20.47 -6.93
N GLN A 20 12.74 21.58 -6.21
CA GLN A 20 13.82 22.46 -5.80
C GLN A 20 13.44 23.22 -4.53
N VAL A 21 14.41 23.46 -3.65
CA VAL A 21 14.27 24.32 -2.47
C VAL A 21 15.52 25.20 -2.36
N ASP A 22 15.31 26.50 -2.42
CA ASP A 22 16.36 27.52 -2.23
C ASP A 22 16.09 28.34 -0.97
N GLY A 23 17.11 29.07 -0.50
CA GLY A 23 16.99 30.01 0.62
C GLY A 23 17.49 29.44 1.95
N TYR A 24 16.94 29.93 3.05
CA TYR A 24 17.35 29.59 4.41
C TYR A 24 16.17 29.65 5.38
N ILE A 25 16.38 29.27 6.65
CA ILE A 25 15.33 29.23 7.66
C ILE A 25 14.54 30.56 7.74
N GLY A 26 13.21 30.46 7.69
CA GLY A 26 12.31 31.61 7.64
C GLY A 26 12.11 32.24 6.26
N ASN A 27 12.92 31.89 5.26
CA ASN A 27 12.91 32.49 3.91
C ASN A 27 13.27 31.44 2.85
N PHE A 28 12.51 30.36 2.77
CA PHE A 28 12.66 29.37 1.70
C PHE A 28 11.79 29.74 0.50
N ARG A 29 12.28 29.40 -0.69
CA ARG A 29 11.49 29.35 -1.93
C ARG A 29 11.53 27.93 -2.46
N ALA A 30 10.38 27.25 -2.42
CA ALA A 30 10.22 25.91 -2.94
C ALA A 30 9.57 25.96 -4.32
N LYS A 31 10.12 25.21 -5.28
CA LYS A 31 9.49 24.95 -6.56
C LYS A 31 8.80 23.60 -6.51
N VAL A 32 7.49 23.59 -6.71
CA VAL A 32 6.65 22.40 -6.72
C VAL A 32 6.21 22.11 -8.14
N LYS A 33 6.48 20.89 -8.61
CA LYS A 33 5.95 20.36 -9.86
C LYS A 33 4.60 19.70 -9.57
N ARG A 34 3.51 20.21 -10.13
CA ARG A 34 2.20 19.56 -10.13
C ARG A 34 2.10 18.71 -11.38
N ASN A 35 2.05 17.40 -11.22
CA ASN A 35 1.95 16.50 -12.37
C ASN A 35 0.54 16.56 -12.95
N SER A 36 0.44 16.63 -14.28
CA SER A 36 -0.84 16.58 -14.98
C SER A 36 -1.55 15.28 -14.69
N ARG A 37 -2.81 15.39 -14.28
CA ARG A 37 -3.72 14.24 -14.19
C ARG A 37 -4.37 13.90 -15.53
N PHE A 38 -4.24 14.78 -16.52
CA PHE A 38 -5.06 14.81 -17.74
C PHE A 38 -6.58 14.88 -17.45
N VAL A 39 -6.91 15.30 -16.24
CA VAL A 39 -8.27 15.43 -15.70
C VAL A 39 -8.31 16.74 -14.92
N SER A 40 -9.30 17.58 -15.23
CA SER A 40 -9.55 18.85 -14.55
C SER A 40 -9.99 18.61 -13.11
N GLU A 41 -9.23 19.16 -12.16
CA GLU A 41 -9.50 19.04 -10.73
C GLU A 41 -10.79 19.75 -10.29
N THR A 42 -11.26 20.74 -11.06
CA THR A 42 -12.46 21.53 -10.74
C THR A 42 -13.74 20.96 -11.33
N LYS A 43 -13.64 20.24 -12.47
CA LYS A 43 -14.78 19.61 -13.14
C LYS A 43 -14.99 18.16 -12.74
N CYS A 44 -13.93 17.44 -12.38
CA CYS A 44 -14.04 16.03 -12.04
C CYS A 44 -14.90 15.82 -10.79
N THR A 45 -15.97 15.04 -10.93
CA THR A 45 -16.89 14.69 -9.83
C THR A 45 -16.52 13.40 -9.12
N GLY A 46 -15.55 12.64 -9.67
CA GLY A 46 -15.12 11.36 -9.13
C GLY A 46 -16.11 10.20 -9.34
N CYS A 47 -17.02 10.30 -10.32
CA CYS A 47 -18.11 9.33 -10.53
C CYS A 47 -17.67 7.93 -11.01
N GLY A 48 -16.54 7.82 -11.71
CA GLY A 48 -15.97 6.53 -12.16
C GLY A 48 -16.43 6.02 -13.53
N ALA A 49 -17.31 6.74 -14.24
CA ALA A 49 -17.79 6.32 -15.58
C ALA A 49 -16.63 6.05 -16.58
N CYS A 50 -15.57 6.86 -16.51
CA CYS A 50 -14.40 6.73 -17.36
C CYS A 50 -13.59 5.45 -17.13
N THR A 51 -13.59 4.92 -15.92
CA THR A 51 -12.91 3.69 -15.54
C THR A 51 -13.64 2.47 -16.07
N GLU A 52 -14.97 2.49 -16.09
CA GLU A 52 -15.80 1.39 -16.62
C GLU A 52 -15.53 1.12 -18.11
N VAL A 53 -15.35 2.19 -18.90
CA VAL A 53 -15.13 2.11 -20.35
C VAL A 53 -13.68 1.90 -20.76
N CYS A 54 -12.72 2.11 -19.86
CA CYS A 54 -11.29 1.99 -20.17
C CYS A 54 -10.93 0.53 -20.51
N PRO A 55 -10.36 0.21 -21.69
CA PRO A 55 -10.05 -1.17 -22.06
C PRO A 55 -8.72 -1.67 -21.47
N ILE A 56 -7.87 -0.76 -20.99
CA ILE A 56 -6.52 -1.10 -20.53
C ILE A 56 -6.52 -1.41 -19.04
N PHE A 57 -5.91 -2.54 -18.70
CA PHE A 57 -5.67 -2.98 -17.33
C PHE A 57 -4.18 -2.95 -17.03
N ILE A 58 -3.82 -2.46 -15.84
CA ILE A 58 -2.46 -2.39 -15.32
C ILE A 58 -2.42 -2.99 -13.91
N PRO A 59 -1.27 -3.48 -13.42
CA PRO A 59 -1.15 -3.92 -12.04
C PRO A 59 -1.52 -2.79 -11.06
N ASN A 60 -2.34 -3.10 -10.08
CA ASN A 60 -2.76 -2.11 -9.09
C ASN A 60 -1.67 -1.93 -8.02
N TYR A 61 -0.95 -0.82 -8.08
CA TYR A 61 0.09 -0.50 -7.09
C TYR A 61 -0.46 -0.41 -5.66
N PHE A 62 -1.71 0.07 -5.46
CA PHE A 62 -2.30 0.20 -4.14
C PHE A 62 -2.63 -1.16 -3.52
N ASP A 63 -2.92 -2.15 -4.37
CA ASP A 63 -3.15 -3.54 -3.97
C ASP A 63 -1.87 -4.40 -4.03
N GLU A 64 -0.68 -3.77 -4.07
CA GLU A 64 0.61 -4.48 -4.14
C GLU A 64 0.68 -5.48 -5.33
N GLY A 65 0.05 -5.13 -6.45
CA GLY A 65 0.00 -5.96 -7.67
C GLY A 65 -0.93 -7.17 -7.59
N LEU A 66 -1.71 -7.33 -6.52
CA LEU A 66 -2.63 -8.45 -6.32
C LEU A 66 -3.94 -8.33 -7.12
N SER A 67 -4.24 -7.15 -7.65
CA SER A 67 -5.36 -6.91 -8.56
C SER A 67 -4.91 -6.10 -9.77
N ALA A 68 -5.79 -6.03 -10.76
CA ALA A 68 -5.66 -5.09 -11.85
C ALA A 68 -6.48 -3.83 -11.56
N ARG A 69 -6.00 -2.70 -12.06
CA ARG A 69 -6.74 -1.44 -12.14
C ARG A 69 -6.74 -0.91 -13.57
N LYS A 70 -7.51 0.14 -13.84
CA LYS A 70 -7.58 0.74 -15.17
C LYS A 70 -6.51 1.80 -15.35
N CYS A 71 -6.24 2.14 -16.61
CA CYS A 71 -5.32 3.21 -16.98
C CYS A 71 -5.81 4.60 -16.52
N ILE A 72 -7.13 4.85 -16.54
CA ILE A 72 -7.76 5.99 -15.87
C ILE A 72 -8.51 5.50 -14.64
N ASP A 73 -8.10 5.96 -13.46
CA ASP A 73 -8.61 5.45 -12.20
C ASP A 73 -8.32 6.41 -11.03
N ILE A 74 -8.78 6.05 -9.84
CA ILE A 74 -8.50 6.73 -8.57
C ILE A 74 -7.78 5.78 -7.61
N ALA A 75 -6.77 6.26 -6.87
CA ALA A 75 -5.87 5.43 -6.05
C ALA A 75 -6.59 4.37 -5.18
N PHE A 76 -7.68 4.77 -4.52
CA PHE A 76 -8.59 3.89 -3.79
C PHE A 76 -9.92 4.61 -3.56
N ALA A 77 -10.97 3.86 -3.18
CA ALA A 77 -12.34 4.37 -3.09
C ALA A 77 -12.54 5.59 -2.15
N GLN A 78 -11.66 5.79 -1.15
CA GLN A 78 -11.72 6.91 -0.21
C GLN A 78 -10.56 7.90 -0.39
N ALA A 79 -9.91 7.90 -1.57
CA ALA A 79 -8.83 8.82 -1.85
C ALA A 79 -9.28 10.30 -1.76
N VAL A 80 -8.36 11.15 -1.32
CA VAL A 80 -8.58 12.59 -1.17
C VAL A 80 -7.41 13.33 -1.82
N PRO A 81 -7.67 14.24 -2.78
CA PRO A 81 -8.96 14.55 -3.36
C PRO A 81 -9.54 13.40 -4.19
N ALA A 82 -10.87 13.38 -4.36
CA ALA A 82 -11.58 12.32 -5.08
C ALA A 82 -11.52 12.54 -6.61
N ILE A 83 -10.30 12.64 -7.15
CA ILE A 83 -10.02 13.02 -8.54
C ILE A 83 -9.29 11.87 -9.21
N TYR A 84 -9.71 11.57 -10.43
CA TYR A 84 -9.12 10.52 -11.27
C TYR A 84 -7.85 11.04 -11.95
N ASP A 85 -6.95 10.13 -12.31
CA ASP A 85 -5.77 10.42 -13.10
C ASP A 85 -5.56 9.37 -14.19
N ILE A 86 -4.90 9.78 -15.27
CA ILE A 86 -4.56 8.91 -16.41
C ILE A 86 -3.08 8.56 -16.34
N ASN A 87 -2.78 7.27 -16.29
CA ASN A 87 -1.42 6.77 -16.51
C ASN A 87 -1.08 6.85 -18.01
N ARG A 88 -0.33 7.87 -18.43
CA ARG A 88 0.03 8.07 -19.85
C ARG A 88 0.97 7.03 -20.41
N GLU A 89 1.81 6.40 -19.58
CA GLU A 89 2.76 5.38 -20.03
C GLU A 89 2.06 4.15 -20.62
N THR A 90 0.84 3.89 -20.17
CA THR A 90 0.04 2.71 -20.57
C THR A 90 -1.21 3.07 -21.37
N CYS A 91 -1.54 4.36 -21.47
CA CYS A 91 -2.70 4.83 -22.22
C CYS A 91 -2.53 4.62 -23.72
N VAL A 92 -3.54 4.04 -24.38
CA VAL A 92 -3.56 3.82 -25.83
C VAL A 92 -4.32 4.89 -26.62
N GLU A 93 -4.75 5.97 -25.95
CA GLU A 93 -5.46 7.09 -26.58
C GLU A 93 -6.70 6.66 -27.40
N CYS A 94 -7.47 5.70 -26.91
CA CYS A 94 -8.74 5.31 -27.56
C CYS A 94 -9.89 6.31 -27.34
N PHE A 95 -9.69 7.30 -26.45
CA PHE A 95 -10.64 8.37 -26.09
C PHE A 95 -12.03 7.96 -25.57
N ALA A 96 -12.30 6.66 -25.36
CA ALA A 96 -13.56 6.19 -24.78
C ALA A 96 -13.89 6.84 -23.41
N CYS A 97 -12.88 7.10 -22.59
CA CYS A 97 -13.05 7.79 -21.32
C CYS A 97 -13.54 9.24 -21.50
N VAL A 98 -13.07 9.94 -22.54
CA VAL A 98 -13.49 11.32 -22.86
C VAL A 98 -14.97 11.32 -23.23
N GLU A 99 -15.39 10.43 -24.14
CA GLU A 99 -16.79 10.32 -24.57
C GLU A 99 -17.75 9.99 -23.42
N SER A 100 -17.29 9.21 -22.44
CA SER A 100 -18.10 8.85 -21.25
C SER A 100 -18.19 9.95 -20.18
N CYS A 101 -17.40 11.02 -20.27
CA CYS A 101 -17.30 12.02 -19.22
C CYS A 101 -18.29 13.18 -19.45
N GLU A 102 -19.43 13.14 -18.76
CA GLU A 102 -20.49 14.17 -18.92
C GLU A 102 -20.05 15.59 -18.54
N GLU A 103 -19.05 15.74 -17.69
CA GLU A 103 -18.55 17.04 -17.21
C GLU A 103 -17.44 17.64 -18.09
N ASP A 104 -17.03 16.94 -19.17
CA ASP A 104 -15.90 17.31 -20.01
C ASP A 104 -14.64 17.63 -19.19
N ALA A 105 -14.37 16.76 -18.20
CA ALA A 105 -13.27 16.94 -17.27
C ALA A 105 -11.94 16.37 -17.80
N ILE A 106 -11.97 15.45 -18.76
CA ILE A 106 -10.76 14.78 -19.27
C ILE A 106 -10.18 15.59 -20.43
N ASP A 107 -8.92 16.02 -20.28
CA ASP A 107 -8.21 16.83 -21.25
C ASP A 107 -6.72 16.44 -21.30
N PHE A 108 -6.33 15.84 -22.43
CA PHE A 108 -4.97 15.37 -22.68
C PHE A 108 -3.98 16.51 -22.97
N SER A 109 -4.47 17.74 -23.18
CA SER A 109 -3.62 18.91 -23.39
C SER A 109 -3.09 19.50 -22.09
N ILE A 110 -3.67 19.16 -20.94
CA ILE A 110 -3.20 19.59 -19.62
C ILE A 110 -1.75 19.15 -19.43
N GLN A 111 -0.86 20.12 -19.19
CA GLN A 111 0.56 19.90 -18.93
C GLN A 111 0.88 20.00 -17.44
N ASP A 112 2.06 19.51 -17.08
CA ASP A 112 2.62 19.73 -15.75
C ASP A 112 2.76 21.24 -15.46
N GLU A 113 2.42 21.63 -14.24
CA GLU A 113 2.51 23.01 -13.76
C GLU A 113 3.68 23.14 -12.77
N TYR A 114 4.38 24.27 -12.79
CA TYR A 114 5.40 24.59 -11.78
C TYR A 114 4.95 25.80 -10.97
N VAL A 115 4.86 25.61 -9.65
CA VAL A 115 4.44 26.65 -8.71
C VAL A 115 5.61 27.00 -7.80
N ASP A 116 5.90 28.29 -7.67
CA ASP A 116 6.83 28.82 -6.68
C ASP A 116 6.08 29.15 -5.40
N ILE A 117 6.56 28.62 -4.26
CA ILE A 117 5.95 28.81 -2.94
C ILE A 117 6.99 29.37 -1.98
N GLU A 118 6.70 30.52 -1.37
CA GLU A 118 7.51 31.10 -0.31
C GLU A 118 7.06 30.54 1.04
N ILE A 119 7.98 29.93 1.79
CA ILE A 119 7.69 29.26 3.07
C ILE A 119 8.77 29.54 4.12
N GLY A 120 8.36 29.63 5.39
CA GLY A 120 9.30 29.82 6.50
C GLY A 120 9.92 28.52 7.03
N THR A 121 9.19 27.41 6.93
CA THR A 121 9.53 26.13 7.57
C THR A 121 9.14 24.96 6.70
N ILE A 122 9.93 23.89 6.75
CA ILE A 122 9.69 22.63 6.02
C ILE A 122 9.61 21.49 7.01
N ILE A 123 8.60 20.63 6.86
CA ILE A 123 8.45 19.38 7.61
C ILE A 123 8.57 18.23 6.61
N VAL A 124 9.55 17.36 6.80
CA VAL A 124 9.73 16.17 5.95
C VAL A 124 8.98 14.99 6.56
N ALA A 125 7.96 14.53 5.85
CA ALA A 125 7.11 13.41 6.27
C ALA A 125 6.81 12.45 5.10
N THR A 126 7.82 12.18 4.26
CA THR A 126 7.70 11.36 3.03
C THR A 126 7.52 9.86 3.28
N GLY A 127 7.57 9.41 4.54
CA GLY A 127 7.27 8.03 4.89
C GLY A 127 8.45 7.08 4.72
N TRP A 128 8.15 5.88 4.23
CA TRP A 128 9.06 4.72 4.17
C TRP A 128 8.55 3.72 3.13
N ASP A 129 9.42 2.84 2.66
CA ASP A 129 9.10 1.75 1.72
C ASP A 129 9.37 0.37 2.32
N ILE A 130 8.69 -0.65 1.77
CA ILE A 130 8.84 -2.05 2.16
C ILE A 130 10.15 -2.64 1.61
N TYR A 131 10.78 -3.50 2.39
CA TYR A 131 11.91 -4.31 1.94
C TYR A 131 11.47 -5.33 0.87
N GLN A 132 12.17 -5.37 -0.28
CA GLN A 132 11.81 -6.18 -1.45
C GLN A 132 12.84 -7.30 -1.78
N GLY A 133 13.58 -7.80 -0.80
CA GLY A 133 14.55 -8.88 -1.05
C GLY A 133 13.90 -10.23 -1.38
N PRO A 134 14.58 -11.12 -2.13
CA PRO A 134 14.04 -12.42 -2.57
C PRO A 134 14.05 -13.48 -1.45
N ASP A 135 14.05 -13.05 -0.19
CA ASP A 135 14.16 -13.93 0.97
C ASP A 135 13.02 -14.94 0.99
N TYR A 136 13.36 -16.19 1.34
CA TYR A 136 12.39 -17.28 1.52
C TYR A 136 11.52 -17.53 0.27
N GLY A 137 12.03 -17.21 -0.92
CA GLY A 137 11.34 -17.42 -2.19
C GLY A 137 10.34 -16.32 -2.55
N TYR A 138 10.35 -15.18 -1.88
CA TYR A 138 9.54 -14.01 -2.26
C TYR A 138 9.81 -13.59 -3.71
N GLY A 139 8.75 -13.35 -4.47
CA GLY A 139 8.79 -13.07 -5.91
C GLY A 139 8.96 -14.30 -6.80
N THR A 140 9.19 -15.49 -6.23
CA THR A 140 9.23 -16.76 -6.97
C THR A 140 8.05 -17.66 -6.60
N TYR A 141 7.78 -17.84 -5.30
CA TYR A 141 6.65 -18.62 -4.80
C TYR A 141 5.44 -17.70 -4.61
N GLU A 142 4.36 -17.96 -5.34
CA GLU A 142 3.16 -17.10 -5.35
C GLU A 142 2.49 -17.00 -3.98
N ASN A 143 2.64 -18.03 -3.12
CA ASN A 143 2.06 -18.07 -1.78
C ASN A 143 2.98 -17.46 -0.70
N VAL A 144 4.18 -16.99 -1.07
CA VAL A 144 5.06 -16.21 -0.17
C VAL A 144 4.79 -14.73 -0.40
N ILE A 145 4.07 -14.12 0.54
CA ILE A 145 3.66 -12.72 0.48
C ILE A 145 4.28 -11.90 1.62
N ASN A 146 4.38 -10.59 1.40
CA ASN A 146 4.78 -9.64 2.44
C ASN A 146 3.58 -9.20 3.30
N GLN A 147 3.84 -8.47 4.38
CA GLN A 147 2.77 -8.02 5.29
C GLN A 147 1.80 -7.03 4.66
N ILE A 148 2.22 -6.18 3.73
CA ILE A 148 1.35 -5.20 3.09
C ILE A 148 0.43 -5.87 2.07
N GLN A 149 0.93 -6.86 1.32
CA GLN A 149 0.09 -7.74 0.52
C GLN A 149 -0.98 -8.43 1.38
N LEU A 150 -0.61 -8.91 2.58
CA LEU A 150 -1.58 -9.47 3.51
C LEU A 150 -2.59 -8.41 4.01
N GLU A 151 -2.16 -7.18 4.30
CA GLU A 151 -3.09 -6.07 4.62
C GLU A 151 -4.09 -5.85 3.49
N ARG A 152 -3.64 -5.81 2.24
CA ARG A 152 -4.51 -5.64 1.07
C ARG A 152 -5.49 -6.81 0.97
N ILE A 153 -5.05 -8.05 1.11
CA ILE A 153 -5.94 -9.23 1.12
C ILE A 153 -7.01 -9.09 2.23
N LEU A 154 -6.61 -8.74 3.44
CA LEU A 154 -7.52 -8.64 4.58
C LEU A 154 -8.39 -7.38 4.57
N ALA A 155 -8.08 -6.38 3.73
CA ALA A 155 -8.84 -5.16 3.65
C ALA A 155 -10.21 -5.39 2.98
N PRO A 156 -11.33 -4.87 3.55
CA PRO A 156 -12.64 -4.95 2.92
C PRO A 156 -12.72 -4.29 1.53
N ASN A 157 -11.92 -3.25 1.31
CA ASN A 157 -11.76 -2.57 0.01
C ASN A 157 -10.55 -3.08 -0.78
N GLY A 158 -10.04 -4.25 -0.44
CA GLY A 158 -8.91 -4.90 -1.09
C GLY A 158 -9.32 -5.88 -2.20
N PRO A 159 -8.33 -6.50 -2.86
CA PRO A 159 -8.52 -7.35 -4.03
C PRO A 159 -9.38 -8.60 -3.77
N THR A 160 -9.54 -8.98 -2.51
CA THR A 160 -10.28 -10.18 -2.11
C THR A 160 -11.46 -9.88 -1.19
N TYR A 161 -11.84 -8.60 -1.07
CA TYR A 161 -12.95 -8.13 -0.24
C TYR A 161 -12.86 -8.56 1.23
N GLY A 162 -11.63 -8.64 1.77
CA GLY A 162 -11.36 -9.06 3.14
C GLY A 162 -11.31 -10.57 3.36
N HIS A 163 -11.48 -11.39 2.32
CA HIS A 163 -11.41 -12.85 2.44
C HIS A 163 -9.98 -13.34 2.26
N LEU A 164 -9.45 -14.02 3.29
CA LEU A 164 -8.11 -14.60 3.23
C LEU A 164 -8.02 -15.66 2.12
N LYS A 165 -7.25 -15.36 1.08
CA LYS A 165 -7.05 -16.23 -0.09
C LYS A 165 -5.57 -16.31 -0.45
N ARG A 166 -5.13 -17.49 -0.87
CA ARG A 166 -3.82 -17.70 -1.48
C ARG A 166 -3.77 -17.03 -2.86
N PRO A 167 -2.71 -16.30 -3.21
CA PRO A 167 -2.58 -15.69 -4.53
C PRO A 167 -2.59 -16.72 -5.68
N SER A 168 -2.00 -17.90 -5.45
CA SER A 168 -1.85 -18.92 -6.51
C SER A 168 -3.15 -19.53 -7.02
N ASP A 169 -4.12 -19.79 -6.14
CA ASP A 169 -5.32 -20.53 -6.52
C ASP A 169 -6.61 -20.00 -5.91
N GLY A 170 -6.55 -18.87 -5.21
CA GLY A 170 -7.71 -18.21 -4.62
C GLY A 170 -8.38 -18.97 -3.47
N LYS A 171 -7.83 -20.11 -3.03
CA LYS A 171 -8.37 -20.88 -1.91
C LYS A 171 -7.92 -20.29 -0.58
N ARG A 172 -8.74 -20.50 0.46
CA ARG A 172 -8.38 -20.14 1.83
C ARG A 172 -7.26 -21.07 2.35
N PRO A 173 -6.14 -20.53 2.86
CA PRO A 173 -5.14 -21.33 3.55
C PRO A 173 -5.64 -21.77 4.94
N SER A 174 -5.43 -23.04 5.29
CA SER A 174 -5.70 -23.56 6.65
C SER A 174 -4.49 -23.44 7.57
N LYS A 175 -3.29 -23.39 7.01
CA LYS A 175 -2.01 -23.26 7.74
C LYS A 175 -1.29 -22.01 7.27
N ILE A 176 -0.85 -21.20 8.22
CA ILE A 176 -0.24 -19.89 7.95
C ILE A 176 1.01 -19.74 8.80
N PHE A 177 2.10 -19.39 8.14
CA PHE A 177 3.40 -19.24 8.77
C PHE A 177 3.90 -17.80 8.62
N PHE A 178 4.17 -17.15 9.75
CA PHE A 178 4.75 -15.82 9.81
C PHE A 178 6.23 -15.91 10.15
N ILE A 179 7.05 -15.21 9.38
CA ILE A 179 8.50 -15.09 9.60
C ILE A 179 8.80 -13.64 9.99
N TYR A 180 9.34 -13.44 11.20
CA TYR A 180 9.71 -12.09 11.63
C TYR A 180 11.11 -11.72 11.14
N CYS A 181 11.40 -10.41 11.19
CA CYS A 181 12.72 -9.85 10.89
C CYS A 181 13.21 -10.11 9.46
N VAL A 182 12.32 -10.42 8.50
CA VAL A 182 12.71 -10.47 7.08
C VAL A 182 13.23 -9.10 6.64
N GLY A 183 14.46 -9.08 6.11
CA GLY A 183 15.16 -7.85 5.75
C GLY A 183 15.51 -6.90 6.90
N SER A 184 15.42 -7.32 8.17
CA SER A 184 15.72 -6.49 9.34
C SER A 184 16.54 -7.25 10.37
N ARG A 185 17.37 -6.56 11.17
CA ARG A 185 18.29 -7.19 12.13
C ARG A 185 19.19 -8.24 11.47
N ASP A 186 19.57 -7.99 10.23
CA ASP A 186 20.47 -8.81 9.42
C ASP A 186 21.65 -7.94 9.00
N VAL A 187 22.85 -8.29 9.48
CA VAL A 187 24.08 -7.52 9.21
C VAL A 187 24.50 -7.53 7.74
N LYS A 188 24.01 -8.47 6.94
CA LYS A 188 24.24 -8.52 5.49
C LYS A 188 23.23 -7.66 4.70
N LYS A 189 22.17 -7.21 5.36
CA LYS A 189 21.10 -6.38 4.80
C LYS A 189 20.94 -5.14 5.66
N ASN A 190 19.86 -5.07 6.43
CA ASN A 190 19.59 -3.96 7.34
C ASN A 190 19.84 -4.39 8.79
N ALA A 191 20.87 -3.81 9.41
CA ALA A 191 21.25 -4.14 10.78
C ALA A 191 20.25 -3.64 11.85
N TRP A 192 19.34 -2.74 11.49
CA TRP A 192 18.36 -2.16 12.41
C TRP A 192 17.06 -2.98 12.51
N CYS A 193 16.28 -2.67 13.55
CA CYS A 193 14.94 -3.21 13.74
C CYS A 193 13.90 -2.27 13.12
N SER A 194 12.97 -2.82 12.35
CA SER A 194 11.88 -2.05 11.72
C SER A 194 10.72 -1.69 12.65
N VAL A 195 10.83 -2.03 13.95
CA VAL A 195 9.97 -1.64 15.08
C VAL A 195 8.52 -2.17 15.02
N ILE A 196 7.82 -1.98 13.91
CA ILE A 196 6.38 -2.26 13.77
C ILE A 196 6.09 -3.72 13.42
N CYS A 197 7.02 -4.44 12.79
CA CYS A 197 6.78 -5.76 12.20
C CYS A 197 6.26 -6.81 13.19
N CYS A 198 6.69 -6.75 14.47
CA CYS A 198 6.18 -7.66 15.51
C CYS A 198 4.69 -7.41 15.78
N ASN A 199 4.30 -6.14 15.93
CA ASN A 199 2.92 -5.77 16.28
C ASN A 199 1.98 -5.91 15.08
N LEU A 200 2.46 -5.60 13.87
CA LEU A 200 1.71 -5.81 12.63
C LEU A 200 1.34 -7.29 12.44
N SER A 201 2.32 -8.18 12.62
CA SER A 201 2.10 -9.62 12.51
C SER A 201 1.19 -10.16 13.62
N LEU A 202 1.32 -9.65 14.86
CA LEU A 202 0.38 -9.99 15.94
C LEU A 202 -1.05 -9.57 15.59
N LYS A 203 -1.22 -8.37 15.04
CA LYS A 203 -2.52 -7.85 14.63
C LYS A 203 -3.14 -8.70 13.53
N ASN A 204 -2.38 -8.99 12.47
CA ASN A 204 -2.87 -9.79 11.33
C ASN A 204 -3.15 -11.24 11.71
N SER A 205 -2.23 -11.91 12.41
CA SER A 205 -2.45 -13.30 12.88
C SER A 205 -3.68 -13.42 13.77
N LYS A 206 -3.90 -12.46 14.66
CA LYS A 206 -5.07 -12.45 15.54
C LYS A 206 -6.36 -12.10 14.82
N LEU A 207 -6.34 -11.17 13.87
CA LEU A 207 -7.48 -10.88 13.00
C LEU A 207 -7.91 -12.15 12.24
N ILE A 208 -6.95 -12.84 11.62
CA ILE A 208 -7.20 -14.10 10.93
C ILE A 208 -7.77 -15.14 11.89
N LYS A 209 -7.18 -15.33 13.08
CA LYS A 209 -7.66 -16.33 14.05
C LYS A 209 -9.07 -16.00 14.57
N SER A 210 -9.43 -14.72 14.66
CA SER A 210 -10.77 -14.27 15.06
C SER A 210 -11.83 -14.60 14.00
N GLU A 211 -11.52 -14.35 12.73
CA GLU A 211 -12.41 -14.64 11.60
C GLU A 211 -12.47 -16.15 11.29
N TYR A 212 -11.34 -16.81 11.47
CA TYR A 212 -11.10 -18.19 11.08
C TYR A 212 -10.49 -19.00 12.24
N PRO A 213 -11.31 -19.38 13.25
CA PRO A 213 -10.82 -20.03 14.47
C PRO A 213 -10.10 -21.37 14.25
N ASP A 214 -10.41 -22.06 13.16
CA ASP A 214 -9.82 -23.33 12.73
C ASP A 214 -8.45 -23.18 12.04
N SER A 215 -7.98 -21.96 11.76
CA SER A 215 -6.68 -21.73 11.12
C SER A 215 -5.51 -22.05 12.06
N ASP A 216 -4.55 -22.85 11.58
CA ASP A 216 -3.30 -23.13 12.28
C ASP A 216 -2.29 -22.02 11.96
N ILE A 217 -1.95 -21.19 12.95
CA ILE A 217 -1.04 -20.07 12.77
C ILE A 217 0.20 -20.26 13.63
N MET A 218 1.36 -20.20 12.99
CA MET A 218 2.66 -20.23 13.64
C MET A 218 3.48 -18.99 13.27
N VAL A 219 4.16 -18.44 14.26
CA VAL A 219 5.02 -17.27 14.16
C VAL A 219 6.42 -17.65 14.60
N THR A 220 7.43 -17.38 13.77
CA THR A 220 8.85 -17.45 14.16
C THR A 220 9.43 -16.08 14.43
N TYR A 221 10.23 -15.99 15.49
CA TYR A 221 10.80 -14.72 15.94
C TYR A 221 12.15 -14.88 16.65
N ILE A 222 12.95 -13.80 16.65
CA ILE A 222 14.15 -13.67 17.49
C ILE A 222 13.74 -13.19 18.89
N ASP A 223 13.15 -12.00 18.94
CA ASP A 223 12.59 -11.37 20.14
C ASP A 223 11.25 -10.73 19.80
N MET A 224 10.25 -10.88 20.67
CA MET A 224 8.97 -10.16 20.56
C MET A 224 9.17 -8.74 21.08
N ARG A 225 8.99 -7.74 20.22
CA ARG A 225 9.17 -6.32 20.56
C ARG A 225 7.83 -5.61 20.72
N CYS A 226 7.16 -5.91 21.83
CA CYS A 226 5.85 -5.40 22.21
C CYS A 226 5.96 -4.24 23.22
N ALA A 227 6.76 -3.20 22.89
CA ALA A 227 7.19 -2.17 23.85
C ALA A 227 6.21 -0.97 24.01
N GLY A 228 5.02 -1.02 23.38
CA GLY A 228 4.00 0.02 23.48
C GLY A 228 2.99 -0.26 24.60
N LYS A 229 2.14 0.74 24.89
CA LYS A 229 1.01 0.57 25.81
C LYS A 229 0.10 -0.56 25.30
N ASP A 230 -0.22 -1.51 26.17
CA ASP A 230 -1.08 -2.66 25.90
C ASP A 230 -0.55 -3.67 24.85
N TYR A 231 0.70 -3.53 24.39
CA TYR A 231 1.25 -4.39 23.33
C TYR A 231 1.62 -5.78 23.87
N GLU A 232 2.18 -5.87 25.08
CA GLU A 232 2.46 -7.17 25.72
C GLU A 232 1.16 -7.91 26.06
N GLU A 233 0.15 -7.19 26.51
CA GLU A 233 -1.20 -7.69 26.75
C GLU A 233 -1.85 -8.16 25.45
N TYR A 234 -1.61 -7.47 24.34
CA TYR A 234 -2.05 -7.92 23.02
C TYR A 234 -1.34 -9.22 22.61
N TYR A 235 -0.02 -9.31 22.79
CA TYR A 235 0.75 -10.53 22.55
C TYR A 235 0.25 -11.71 23.37
N ARG A 236 0.05 -11.53 24.69
CA ARG A 236 -0.51 -12.57 25.57
C ARG A 236 -1.87 -13.05 25.06
N ARG A 237 -2.77 -12.13 24.72
CA ARG A 237 -4.09 -12.49 24.18
C ARG A 237 -4.02 -13.14 22.78
N SER A 238 -2.95 -12.93 22.01
CA SER A 238 -2.73 -13.65 20.75
C SER A 238 -2.31 -15.10 21.01
N ARG A 239 -1.47 -15.34 22.02
CA ARG A 239 -1.12 -16.70 22.47
C ARG A 239 -2.33 -17.45 23.01
N GLU A 240 -3.16 -16.79 23.82
CA GLU A 240 -4.39 -17.37 24.37
C GLU A 240 -5.41 -17.74 23.27
N ALA A 241 -5.37 -17.07 22.11
CA ALA A 241 -6.18 -17.40 20.94
C ALA A 241 -5.65 -18.65 20.17
N GLY A 242 -4.60 -19.30 20.65
CA GLY A 242 -4.04 -20.52 20.05
C GLY A 242 -3.02 -20.26 18.93
N ILE A 243 -2.51 -19.04 18.80
CA ILE A 243 -1.40 -18.74 17.87
C ILE A 243 -0.09 -19.25 18.50
N VAL A 244 0.66 -20.06 17.73
CA VAL A 244 1.92 -20.64 18.19
C VAL A 244 3.08 -19.70 17.91
N PHE A 245 3.89 -19.42 18.92
CA PHE A 245 5.09 -18.59 18.81
C PHE A 245 6.32 -19.44 19.09
N ALA A 246 7.17 -19.61 18.09
CA ALA A 246 8.41 -20.36 18.19
C ALA A 246 9.60 -19.40 18.10
N LYS A 247 10.44 -19.41 19.14
CA LYS A 247 11.69 -18.65 19.12
C LYS A 247 12.70 -19.37 18.24
N GLY A 248 13.10 -18.75 17.13
CA GLY A 248 13.99 -19.34 16.14
C GLY A 248 14.03 -18.54 14.86
N LEU A 249 15.15 -18.65 14.14
CA LEU A 249 15.30 -18.14 12.79
C LEU A 249 15.00 -19.25 11.79
N VAL A 250 14.28 -18.91 10.73
CA VAL A 250 14.02 -19.84 9.63
C VAL A 250 15.29 -19.97 8.80
N GLY A 251 15.67 -21.21 8.48
CA GLY A 251 16.83 -21.49 7.64
C GLY A 251 16.52 -21.29 6.15
N ASP A 252 15.45 -21.93 5.67
CA ASP A 252 15.01 -21.90 4.28
C ASP A 252 13.49 -22.17 4.18
N ILE A 253 12.89 -21.76 3.05
CA ILE A 253 11.51 -22.09 2.67
C ILE A 253 11.54 -22.69 1.26
N GLN A 254 10.84 -23.80 1.08
CA GLN A 254 10.74 -24.51 -0.21
C GLN A 254 9.28 -24.76 -0.53
N GLU A 255 8.90 -24.53 -1.79
CA GLU A 255 7.58 -24.87 -2.31
C GLU A 255 7.52 -26.37 -2.66
N ASP A 256 6.47 -27.04 -2.21
CA ASP A 256 6.12 -28.37 -2.70
C ASP A 256 5.68 -28.26 -4.18
N PRO A 257 6.42 -28.89 -5.12
CA PRO A 257 6.15 -28.75 -6.55
C PRO A 257 4.78 -29.31 -6.98
N LEU A 258 4.17 -30.19 -6.19
CA LEU A 258 2.85 -30.77 -6.50
C LEU A 258 1.70 -29.88 -6.02
N THR A 259 1.81 -29.36 -4.80
CA THR A 259 0.72 -28.62 -4.15
C THR A 259 0.84 -27.11 -4.27
N LYS A 260 2.02 -26.62 -4.68
CA LYS A 260 2.38 -25.19 -4.72
C LYS A 260 2.29 -24.51 -3.35
N ASN A 261 2.47 -25.27 -2.26
CA ASN A 261 2.48 -24.79 -0.88
C ASN A 261 3.84 -24.92 -0.24
#